data_AF-A0A3P0NX29-F1
#
_entry.id   AF-A0A3P0NX29-F1
#
_cell.length_a   1.000
_cell.length_b   1.000
_cell.length_c   1.000
_cell.angle_alpha   90.00
_cell.angle_beta   90.00
_cell.angle_gamma   90.00
#
_symmetry.space_group_name_H-M   'P 1'
#
loop_
_entity.id
_entity.type
_entity.pdbx_description
1 polymer ?
#
loop_
_entity_poly.entity_id
_entity_poly.type
_entity_poly.pdbx_seq_one_letter_code
_entity_poly.pdbx_strand_id
1 'polypeptide(L)'
;MKKLYSASEIAAMKLPGLPTSRDNIRARAEREGWYFEELTGQGGVRRVFSIPEKYLGATAGAKARAQIDQNLNSAREQHKTEGMADADLLASIIEGVERFAERNGLVLTADRKAAFITLFYRYFREEGTVDQETLGELMRRVG
;
A
#
# COMPACT_ATOMS: atom_id res chain seq x y z
N MET A 1 35.46 6.32 8.27
CA MET A 1 35.59 5.62 6.97
C MET A 1 34.62 6.23 5.97
N LYS A 2 35.09 6.82 4.87
CA LYS A 2 34.21 7.28 3.79
C LYS A 2 33.77 6.06 2.99
N LYS A 3 32.46 5.86 2.83
CA LYS A 3 31.94 4.75 2.02
C LYS A 3 32.07 5.13 0.55
N LEU A 4 32.79 4.29 -0.21
CA LEU A 4 32.98 4.42 -1.65
C LEU A 4 32.07 3.40 -2.33
N TYR A 5 31.39 3.83 -3.38
CA TYR A 5 30.44 3.03 -4.14
C TYR A 5 30.78 3.07 -5.62
N SER A 6 30.64 1.96 -6.33
CA SER A 6 30.75 1.98 -7.79
C SER A 6 29.59 2.77 -8.40
N ALA A 7 29.80 3.32 -9.61
CA ALA A 7 28.73 4.03 -10.32
C ALA A 7 27.46 3.19 -10.52
N SER A 8 27.61 1.86 -10.66
CA SER A 8 26.48 0.93 -10.75
C SER A 8 25.72 0.82 -9.42
N GLU A 9 26.43 0.76 -8.30
CA GLU A 9 25.80 0.74 -6.97
C GLU A 9 25.06 2.06 -6.68
N ILE A 10 25.67 3.20 -7.01
CA ILE A 10 25.04 4.51 -6.84
C ILE A 10 23.76 4.61 -7.68
N ALA A 11 23.79 4.13 -8.93
CA ALA A 11 22.62 4.06 -9.79
C ALA A 11 21.53 3.14 -9.22
N ALA A 12 21.92 1.99 -8.66
CA ALA A 12 21.01 1.04 -8.02
C ALA A 12 20.36 1.61 -6.75
N MET A 13 21.04 2.52 -6.03
CA MET A 13 20.47 3.21 -4.87
C MET A 13 19.31 4.16 -5.23
N LYS A 14 19.13 4.50 -6.52
CA LYS A 14 18.05 5.39 -7.02
C LYS A 14 17.89 6.65 -6.16
N LEU A 15 19.02 7.28 -5.84
CA LEU A 15 19.04 8.44 -4.98
C LEU A 15 18.30 9.62 -5.65
N PRO A 16 17.43 10.33 -4.92
CA PRO A 16 16.68 11.43 -5.49
C PRO A 16 17.63 12.55 -5.92
N GLY A 17 17.41 13.09 -7.12
CA GLY A 17 18.31 14.08 -7.73
C GLY A 17 19.55 13.50 -8.42
N LEU A 18 19.74 12.17 -8.36
CA LEU A 18 20.79 11.48 -9.12
C LEU A 18 20.22 10.63 -10.26
N PRO A 19 20.95 10.54 -11.39
CA PRO A 19 20.61 9.64 -12.48
C PRO A 19 20.51 8.17 -12.04
N THR A 20 19.64 7.40 -12.70
CA THR A 20 19.49 5.94 -12.48
C THR A 20 20.39 5.10 -13.37
N SER A 21 21.23 5.73 -14.21
CA SER A 21 22.11 5.06 -15.16
C SER A 21 23.57 5.26 -14.78
N ARG A 22 24.36 4.18 -14.80
CA ARG A 22 25.79 4.17 -14.46
C ARG A 22 26.60 5.24 -15.19
N ASP A 23 26.41 5.36 -16.50
CA ASP A 23 27.14 6.33 -17.33
C ASP A 23 26.78 7.78 -16.98
N ASN A 24 25.51 8.06 -16.68
CA ASN A 24 25.07 9.38 -16.21
C ASN A 24 25.57 9.70 -14.79
N ILE A 25 25.70 8.69 -13.92
CA ILE A 25 26.35 8.86 -12.61
C ILE A 25 27.81 9.25 -12.79
N ARG A 26 28.55 8.58 -13.68
CA ARG A 26 29.95 8.93 -13.97
C ARG A 26 30.07 10.36 -14.49
N ALA A 27 29.26 10.71 -15.50
CA ALA A 27 29.25 12.07 -16.04
C ALA A 27 28.89 13.13 -14.97
N ARG A 28 27.96 12.81 -14.07
CA ARG A 28 27.62 13.69 -12.94
C ARG A 28 28.77 13.81 -11.95
N ALA A 29 29.39 12.69 -11.57
CA ALA A 29 30.54 12.65 -10.68
C ALA A 29 31.72 13.45 -11.23
N GLU A 30 31.99 13.36 -12.54
CA GLU A 30 33.02 14.15 -13.21
C GLU A 30 32.67 15.64 -13.22
N ARG A 31 31.42 15.99 -13.59
CA ARG A 31 30.95 17.39 -13.62
C ARG A 31 30.99 18.07 -12.26
N GLU A 32 30.77 17.30 -11.20
CA GLU A 32 30.76 17.78 -9.82
C GLU A 32 32.07 17.53 -9.07
N GLY A 33 33.08 16.94 -9.72
CA GLY A 33 34.38 16.66 -9.12
C GLY A 33 34.33 15.73 -7.91
N TRP A 34 33.52 14.68 -7.96
CA TRP A 34 33.41 13.74 -6.86
C TRP A 34 34.73 13.00 -6.65
N TYR A 35 35.08 12.79 -5.39
CA TYR A 35 36.24 11.99 -5.03
C TYR A 35 36.06 10.55 -5.52
N PHE A 36 37.07 10.02 -6.22
CA PHE A 36 37.08 8.66 -6.73
C PHE A 36 38.38 7.94 -6.38
N GLU A 37 38.30 6.62 -6.27
CA GLU A 37 39.45 5.73 -6.13
C GLU A 37 39.37 4.62 -7.18
N GLU A 38 40.54 4.20 -7.67
CA GLU A 38 40.66 3.11 -8.62
C GLU A 38 41.00 1.84 -7.86
N LEU A 39 40.10 0.87 -7.89
CA LEU A 39 40.28 -0.44 -7.28
C LEU A 39 40.55 -1.47 -8.37
N THR A 40 41.66 -2.18 -8.25
CA THR A 40 41.97 -3.31 -9.12
C THR A 40 41.39 -4.59 -8.53
N GLY A 41 40.57 -5.31 -9.30
CA GLY A 41 39.99 -6.60 -8.89
C GLY A 41 40.10 -7.66 -9.99
N GLN A 42 39.47 -8.82 -9.77
CA GLN A 42 39.51 -9.97 -10.70
C GLN A 42 38.98 -9.68 -12.12
N GLY A 43 38.29 -8.56 -12.34
CA GLY A 43 37.76 -8.12 -13.64
C GLY A 43 38.40 -6.84 -14.19
N GLY A 44 39.55 -6.41 -13.66
CA GLY A 44 40.24 -5.17 -14.08
C GLY A 44 40.07 -4.00 -13.10
N VAL A 45 40.35 -2.79 -13.58
CA VAL A 45 40.29 -1.56 -12.78
C VAL A 45 38.87 -1.00 -12.77
N ARG A 46 38.26 -0.90 -11.58
CA ARG A 46 36.96 -0.25 -11.38
C ARG A 46 37.13 1.03 -10.59
N ARG A 47 36.41 2.07 -10.99
CA ARG A 47 36.35 3.34 -10.26
C ARG A 47 35.21 3.31 -9.25
N VAL A 48 35.52 3.62 -7.99
CA VAL A 48 34.54 3.82 -6.92
C VAL A 48 34.53 5.28 -6.53
N PHE A 49 33.35 5.80 -6.20
CA PHE A 49 33.11 7.22 -5.96
C PHE A 49 32.55 7.43 -4.55
N SER A 50 32.90 8.55 -3.93
CA SER A 50 32.27 9.02 -2.70
C SER A 50 31.03 9.84 -3.04
N ILE A 51 29.87 9.43 -2.52
CA ILE A 51 28.62 10.17 -2.72
C ILE A 51 28.59 11.37 -1.77
N PRO A 52 28.40 12.61 -2.26
CA PRO A 52 28.21 13.78 -1.40
C PRO A 52 26.99 13.66 -0.49
N GLU A 53 27.10 14.16 0.75
CA GLU A 53 26.05 14.05 1.77
C GLU A 53 24.69 14.63 1.35
N LYS A 54 24.71 15.64 0.47
CA LYS A 54 23.51 16.25 -0.13
C LYS A 54 22.60 15.24 -0.85
N TYR A 55 23.15 14.12 -1.33
CA TYR A 55 22.38 13.04 -1.96
C TYR A 55 22.03 11.91 -0.98
N LEU A 56 22.78 11.77 0.11
CA LEU A 56 22.54 10.76 1.14
C LEU A 56 21.42 11.18 2.10
N GLY A 57 21.27 12.48 2.39
CA GLY A 57 20.26 13.00 3.31
C GLY A 57 18.79 12.71 2.95
N ALA A 58 18.52 12.26 1.72
CA ALA A 58 17.18 11.88 1.28
C ALA A 58 16.88 10.37 1.39
N THR A 59 17.87 9.54 1.77
CA THR A 59 17.69 8.08 1.89
C THR A 59 16.87 7.63 3.10
N ALA A 60 16.68 8.48 4.10
CA ALA A 60 15.72 8.21 5.18
C ALA A 60 14.27 8.11 4.64
N GLY A 61 13.96 8.80 3.54
CA GLY A 61 12.66 8.71 2.87
C GLY A 61 12.54 7.57 1.85
N ALA A 62 13.65 7.11 1.27
CA ALA A 62 13.63 6.11 0.18
C ALA A 62 13.52 4.67 0.67
N LYS A 63 14.12 4.33 1.83
CA LYS A 63 13.92 3.01 2.46
C LYS A 63 12.51 2.84 3.03
N ALA A 64 11.87 3.93 3.47
CA ALA A 64 10.47 3.92 3.84
C ALA A 64 9.56 3.65 2.62
N ARG A 65 9.86 4.23 1.44
CA ARG A 65 9.06 4.01 0.23
C ARG A 65 9.19 2.62 -0.38
N ALA A 66 10.40 2.04 -0.43
CA ALA A 66 10.56 0.69 -0.99
C ALA A 66 9.91 -0.41 -0.12
N GLN A 67 9.83 -0.22 1.20
CA GLN A 67 9.04 -1.09 2.08
C GLN A 67 7.53 -0.90 1.91
N ILE A 68 7.08 0.34 1.67
CA ILE A 68 5.67 0.64 1.38
C ILE A 68 5.23 -0.01 0.06
N ASP A 69 6.04 0.05 -1.01
CA ASP A 69 5.72 -0.55 -2.30
C ASP A 69 5.68 -2.09 -2.28
N GLN A 70 6.58 -2.75 -1.53
CA GLN A 70 6.50 -4.20 -1.33
C GLN A 70 5.30 -4.61 -0.47
N ASN A 71 4.98 -3.85 0.59
CA ASN A 71 3.77 -4.10 1.39
C ASN A 71 2.48 -3.85 0.59
N LEU A 72 2.46 -2.86 -0.31
CA LEU A 72 1.31 -2.59 -1.19
C LEU A 72 1.10 -3.69 -2.24
N ASN A 73 2.17 -4.29 -2.76
CA ASN A 73 2.02 -5.37 -3.74
C ASN A 73 1.60 -6.70 -3.09
N SER A 74 2.14 -7.04 -1.91
CA SER A 74 1.66 -8.20 -1.14
C SER A 74 0.23 -8.00 -0.62
N ALA A 75 -0.16 -6.78 -0.23
CA ALA A 75 -1.55 -6.46 0.09
C ALA A 75 -2.46 -6.54 -1.16
N ARG A 76 -1.99 -6.12 -2.34
CA ARG A 76 -2.78 -6.16 -3.58
C ARG A 76 -2.94 -7.56 -4.17
N GLU A 77 -1.94 -8.43 -4.03
CA GLU A 77 -2.06 -9.83 -4.45
C GLU A 77 -2.88 -10.66 -3.45
N GLN A 78 -2.90 -10.31 -2.16
CA GLN A 78 -3.85 -10.86 -1.19
C GLN A 78 -5.28 -10.32 -1.41
N HIS A 79 -5.44 -9.06 -1.83
CA HIS A 79 -6.77 -8.46 -2.07
C HIS A 79 -7.40 -8.78 -3.44
N LYS A 80 -6.71 -9.49 -4.34
CA LYS A 80 -7.26 -9.81 -5.67
C LYS A 80 -7.91 -11.20 -5.75
N THR A 81 -7.90 -11.96 -4.66
CA THR A 81 -8.51 -13.30 -4.62
C THR A 81 -9.70 -13.40 -3.67
N GLU A 82 -9.99 -12.37 -2.87
CA GLU A 82 -11.13 -12.35 -1.97
C GLU A 82 -11.95 -11.09 -2.26
N GLY A 83 -13.04 -11.24 -3.03
CA GLY A 83 -14.05 -10.19 -3.12
C GLY A 83 -14.42 -9.76 -1.71
N MET A 84 -14.55 -8.44 -1.47
CA MET A 84 -14.90 -7.79 -0.19
C MET A 84 -15.13 -8.80 0.93
N ALA A 85 -14.06 -9.14 1.66
CA ALA A 85 -14.04 -10.29 2.57
C ALA A 85 -15.38 -10.37 3.31
N ASP A 86 -16.07 -11.51 3.23
CA ASP A 86 -17.45 -11.66 3.69
C ASP A 86 -17.69 -11.10 5.10
N ALA A 87 -16.64 -11.09 5.94
CA ALA A 87 -16.62 -10.50 7.27
C ALA A 87 -16.82 -8.97 7.31
N ASP A 88 -16.25 -8.22 6.36
CA ASP A 88 -16.34 -6.75 6.31
C ASP A 88 -17.74 -6.29 5.85
N LEU A 89 -18.30 -7.01 4.87
CA LEU A 89 -19.69 -6.86 4.46
C LEU A 89 -20.65 -7.21 5.60
N LEU A 90 -20.41 -8.34 6.29
CA LEU A 90 -21.22 -8.75 7.44
C LEU A 90 -21.16 -7.71 8.56
N ALA A 91 -19.98 -7.16 8.87
CA ALA A 91 -19.81 -6.13 9.88
C ALA A 91 -20.60 -4.85 9.53
N SER A 92 -20.54 -4.42 8.27
CA SER A 92 -21.30 -3.26 7.77
C SER A 92 -22.81 -3.47 7.88
N ILE A 93 -23.29 -4.67 7.57
CA ILE A 93 -24.71 -5.04 7.70
C ILE A 93 -25.14 -5.04 9.17
N ILE A 94 -24.34 -5.63 10.05
CA ILE A 94 -24.62 -5.68 11.50
C ILE A 94 -24.74 -4.26 12.04
N GLU A 95 -23.76 -3.39 11.76
CA GLU A 95 -23.76 -2.00 12.20
C GLU A 95 -24.97 -1.22 11.65
N GLY A 96 -25.31 -1.42 10.38
CA GLY A 96 -26.48 -0.79 9.76
C GLY A 96 -27.80 -1.19 10.42
N VAL A 97 -27.97 -2.50 10.71
CA VAL A 97 -29.17 -3.02 11.38
C VAL A 97 -29.27 -2.50 12.82
N GLU A 98 -28.16 -2.45 13.55
CA GLU A 98 -28.13 -1.92 14.92
C GLU A 98 -28.47 -0.43 14.96
N ARG A 99 -27.77 0.39 14.16
CA ARG A 99 -28.03 1.84 14.10
C ARG A 99 -29.46 2.15 13.67
N PHE A 100 -30.03 1.36 12.76
CA PHE A 100 -31.42 1.52 12.36
C PHE A 100 -32.38 1.16 13.50
N ALA A 101 -32.14 0.06 14.20
CA ALA A 101 -32.98 -0.37 15.32
C ALA A 101 -32.98 0.67 16.44
N GLU A 102 -31.81 1.20 16.80
CA GLU A 102 -31.66 2.26 17.78
C GLU A 102 -32.38 3.54 17.35
N ARG A 103 -32.19 3.98 16.09
CA ARG A 103 -32.81 5.20 15.56
C ARG A 103 -34.34 5.12 15.49
N ASN A 104 -34.90 3.93 15.26
CA ASN A 104 -36.34 3.73 15.15
C ASN A 104 -36.98 3.23 16.46
N GLY A 105 -36.21 3.07 17.55
CA GLY A 105 -36.70 2.54 18.83
C GLY A 105 -37.22 1.11 18.72
N LEU A 106 -36.73 0.33 17.75
CA LEU A 106 -37.17 -1.04 17.50
C LEU A 106 -36.37 -2.00 18.38
N VAL A 107 -37.06 -2.72 19.26
CA VAL A 107 -36.46 -3.81 20.01
C VAL A 107 -36.42 -5.05 19.11
N LEU A 108 -35.28 -5.28 18.46
CA LEU A 108 -35.04 -6.49 17.68
C LEU A 108 -34.60 -7.63 18.62
N THR A 109 -35.38 -8.71 18.66
CA THR A 109 -34.95 -9.96 19.28
C THR A 109 -33.78 -10.56 18.50
N ALA A 110 -32.94 -11.37 19.16
CA ALA A 110 -31.75 -11.97 18.53
C ALA A 110 -32.09 -12.75 17.25
N ASP A 111 -33.22 -13.47 17.26
CA ASP A 111 -33.75 -14.22 16.12
C ASP A 111 -34.09 -13.30 14.93
N ARG A 112 -34.83 -12.22 15.17
CA ARG A 112 -35.19 -11.25 14.12
C ARG A 112 -33.96 -10.55 13.56
N LYS A 113 -33.00 -10.19 14.42
CA LYS A 113 -31.74 -9.56 14.00
C LYS A 113 -30.93 -10.49 13.08
N ALA A 114 -30.87 -11.78 13.40
CA ALA A 114 -30.19 -12.77 12.56
C ALA A 114 -30.89 -12.95 11.21
N ALA A 115 -32.22 -12.95 11.18
CA ALA A 115 -32.99 -13.00 9.93
C ALA A 115 -32.69 -11.81 9.01
N PHE A 116 -32.60 -10.60 9.58
CA PHE A 116 -32.24 -9.40 8.83
C PHE A 116 -30.80 -9.45 8.30
N ILE A 117 -29.83 -9.78 9.15
CA ILE A 117 -28.42 -9.88 8.73
C ILE A 117 -28.27 -10.88 7.58
N THR A 118 -28.93 -12.04 7.67
CA THR A 118 -28.90 -13.07 6.62
C THR A 118 -29.53 -12.58 5.32
N LEU A 119 -30.68 -11.89 5.40
CA LEU A 119 -31.37 -11.34 4.24
C LEU A 119 -30.49 -10.31 3.52
N PHE A 120 -29.87 -9.39 4.26
CA PHE A 120 -28.98 -8.39 3.70
C PHE A 120 -27.72 -9.03 3.13
N TYR A 121 -27.10 -9.95 3.86
CA TYR A 121 -25.87 -10.60 3.41
C TYR A 121 -26.10 -11.34 2.08
N ARG A 122 -27.23 -12.04 1.95
CA ARG A 122 -27.64 -12.67 0.70
C ARG A 122 -27.86 -11.63 -0.41
N TYR A 123 -28.59 -10.56 -0.13
CA TYR A 123 -28.93 -9.54 -1.11
C TYR A 123 -27.70 -8.77 -1.61
N PHE A 124 -26.81 -8.35 -0.72
CA PHE A 124 -25.56 -7.68 -1.09
C PHE A 124 -24.62 -8.57 -1.90
N ARG A 125 -24.71 -9.90 -1.72
CA ARG A 125 -23.95 -10.87 -2.52
C ARG A 125 -24.55 -11.09 -3.91
N GLU A 126 -25.85 -10.93 -4.08
CA GLU A 126 -26.56 -11.20 -5.35
C GLU A 126 -26.77 -9.94 -6.22
N GLU A 127 -27.05 -8.75 -5.66
CA GLU A 127 -27.52 -7.59 -6.45
C GLU A 127 -26.74 -6.27 -6.30
N GLY A 128 -25.82 -6.16 -5.34
CA GLY A 128 -24.90 -5.01 -5.26
C GLY A 128 -25.55 -3.67 -4.88
N THR A 129 -25.28 -3.24 -3.65
CA THR A 129 -25.70 -1.99 -2.97
C THR A 129 -27.17 -1.91 -2.55
N VAL A 130 -27.39 -1.56 -1.28
CA VAL A 130 -28.69 -1.27 -0.67
C VAL A 130 -28.62 0.16 -0.17
N ASP A 131 -29.45 1.04 -0.74
CA ASP A 131 -29.66 2.37 -0.22
C ASP A 131 -30.48 2.34 1.09
N GLN A 132 -30.31 3.36 1.93
CA GLN A 132 -31.00 3.46 3.23
C GLN A 132 -32.53 3.40 3.13
N GLU A 133 -33.07 3.79 1.98
CA GLU A 133 -34.50 3.72 1.67
C GLU A 133 -34.97 2.28 1.48
N THR A 134 -34.25 1.50 0.68
CA THR A 134 -34.49 0.07 0.44
C THR A 134 -34.33 -0.74 1.73
N LEU A 135 -33.39 -0.37 2.59
CA LEU A 135 -33.20 -0.95 3.91
C LEU A 135 -34.47 -0.79 4.79
N GLY A 136 -35.08 0.40 4.77
CA GLY A 136 -36.33 0.66 5.48
C GLY A 136 -37.52 -0.13 4.94
N GLU A 137 -37.64 -0.27 3.62
CA GLU A 137 -38.72 -1.04 2.99
C GLU A 137 -38.62 -2.55 3.28
N LEU A 138 -37.42 -3.11 3.24
CA LEU A 138 -37.19 -4.53 3.55
C LEU A 138 -37.53 -4.86 5.00
N MET A 139 -37.24 -3.96 5.95
CA MET A 139 -37.62 -4.15 7.34
C MET A 139 -39.11 -4.04 7.59
N ARG A 140 -39.81 -3.17 6.85
CA ARG A 140 -41.27 -3.03 6.95
C ARG A 140 -42.01 -4.24 6.36
N ARG A 141 -41.42 -4.94 5.39
CA ARG A 141 -41.99 -6.15 4.78
C ARG A 141 -41.90 -7.40 5.67
N VAL A 142 -41.01 -7.39 6.67
CA VAL A 142 -40.77 -8.50 7.61
C VAL A 142 -41.41 -8.23 8.99
N GLY A 143 -42.00 -7.06 9.19
CA GLY A 143 -42.85 -6.74 10.35
C GLY A 143 -44.31 -7.11 10.11
#